data_AF-A0A940L5I4-F1
#
_entry.id   AF-A0A940L5I4-F1
#
_cell.length_a   1.000
_cell.length_b   1.000
_cell.length_c   1.000
_cell.angle_alpha   90.00
_cell.angle_beta   90.00
_cell.angle_gamma   90.00
#
_symmetry.space_group_name_H-M   'P 1'
#
loop_
_entity.id
_entity.type
_entity.pdbx_description
1 polymer ?
#
loop_
_entity_poly.entity_id
_entity_poly.type
_entity_poly.pdbx_seq_one_letter_code
_entity_poly.pdbx_strand_id
1 'polypeptide(L)'
;YLSRQLEDYASGARKNAVMEPIAKALSGQERDNVSAYYASLKMQKWKPAKKPAASILKRGELLAKTGDQKIMVQACNNCHGPGGIGMGPAIPYIAGQFGSYIQAQLNLWKSGQRANSPGQMLEIARRLSDKDIAALAAYFEQVQTSTP
;
A
#
# COMPACT_ATOMS: atom_id res chain seq x y z
N TYR A 1 1.21 -11.82 2.34
CA TYR A 1 1.12 -10.44 2.88
C TYR A 1 0.02 -10.30 3.93
N LEU A 2 -1.25 -10.63 3.62
CA LEU A 2 -2.38 -10.43 4.53
C LEU A 2 -2.20 -11.10 5.90
N SER A 3 -1.80 -12.38 5.92
CA SER A 3 -1.55 -13.12 7.17
C SER A 3 -0.50 -12.41 8.04
N ARG A 4 0.63 -12.02 7.44
CA ARG A 4 1.66 -11.22 8.13
C ARG A 4 1.11 -9.92 8.71
N GLN A 5 0.24 -9.21 8.01
CA GLN A 5 -0.33 -7.96 8.54
C GLN A 5 -1.31 -8.20 9.68
N LEU A 6 -2.11 -9.28 9.64
CA LEU A 6 -2.95 -9.68 10.77
C LEU A 6 -2.10 -10.06 11.98
N GLU A 7 -0.99 -10.76 11.76
CA GLU A 7 -0.04 -11.08 12.83
C GLU A 7 0.62 -9.82 13.42
N ASP A 8 1.03 -8.89 12.57
CA ASP A 8 1.62 -7.63 13.04
C ASP A 8 0.60 -6.78 13.82
N TYR A 9 -0.69 -6.80 13.45
CA TYR A 9 -1.74 -6.16 14.25
C TYR A 9 -1.96 -6.87 15.59
N ALA A 10 -2.04 -8.20 15.59
CA ALA A 10 -2.29 -8.97 16.80
C ALA A 10 -1.17 -8.82 17.84
N SER A 11 0.09 -8.83 17.38
CA SER A 11 1.28 -8.64 18.21
C SER A 11 1.54 -7.18 18.62
N GLY A 12 0.86 -6.21 17.98
CA GLY A 12 1.10 -4.78 18.18
C GLY A 12 2.32 -4.22 17.43
N ALA A 13 2.99 -5.04 16.60
CA ALA A 13 4.06 -4.59 15.71
C ALA A 13 3.55 -3.59 14.64
N ARG A 14 2.26 -3.64 14.31
CA ARG A 14 1.54 -2.64 13.53
C ARG A 14 0.38 -2.11 14.36
N LYS A 15 0.39 -0.81 14.66
CA LYS A 15 -0.64 -0.20 15.51
C LYS A 15 -1.85 0.26 14.69
N ASN A 16 -3.06 -0.05 15.14
CA ASN A 16 -4.31 0.48 14.62
C ASN A 16 -5.48 0.15 15.57
N ALA A 17 -6.16 1.18 16.07
CA ALA A 17 -7.24 1.04 17.06
C ALA A 17 -8.42 0.16 16.60
N VAL A 18 -8.64 0.03 15.28
CA VAL A 18 -9.72 -0.80 14.72
C VAL A 18 -9.25 -2.23 14.49
N MET A 19 -8.09 -2.41 13.87
CA MET A 19 -7.63 -3.74 13.43
C MET A 19 -6.98 -4.58 14.54
N GLU A 20 -6.39 -3.96 15.57
CA GLU A 20 -5.79 -4.68 16.69
C GLU A 20 -6.77 -5.62 17.43
N PRO A 21 -7.94 -5.15 17.93
CA PRO A 21 -8.87 -6.04 18.63
C PRO A 21 -9.41 -7.16 17.72
N ILE A 22 -9.66 -6.84 16.43
CA ILE A 22 -10.10 -7.83 15.44
C ILE A 22 -9.03 -8.91 15.25
N ALA A 23 -7.78 -8.53 15.05
CA ALA A 23 -6.69 -9.47 14.82
C ALA A 23 -6.37 -10.31 16.07
N LYS A 24 -6.44 -9.72 17.27
CA LYS A 24 -6.24 -10.42 18.55
C LYS A 24 -7.33 -11.45 18.85
N ALA A 25 -8.57 -11.21 18.41
CA ALA A 25 -9.66 -12.14 18.59
C ALA A 25 -9.53 -13.41 17.73
N LEU A 26 -8.76 -13.35 16.63
CA LEU A 26 -8.48 -14.50 15.77
C LEU A 26 -7.26 -15.27 16.28
N SER A 27 -7.35 -16.60 16.28
CA SER A 27 -6.20 -17.50 16.39
C SER A 27 -5.28 -17.39 15.17
N GLY A 28 -4.05 -17.92 15.27
CA GLY A 28 -3.11 -17.93 14.14
C GLY A 28 -3.71 -18.61 12.89
N GLN A 29 -4.35 -19.78 13.08
CA GLN A 29 -5.00 -20.50 12.00
C GLN A 29 -6.16 -19.70 11.38
N GLU A 30 -6.95 -18.98 12.17
CA GLU A 30 -8.04 -18.14 11.65
C GLU A 30 -7.51 -16.94 10.86
N ARG A 31 -6.40 -16.33 11.27
CA ARG A 31 -5.74 -15.26 10.49
C ARG A 31 -5.28 -15.78 9.13
N ASP A 32 -4.74 -16.99 9.08
CA ASP A 32 -4.33 -17.65 7.84
C ASP A 32 -5.54 -17.98 6.96
N ASN A 33 -6.61 -18.53 7.54
CA ASN A 33 -7.83 -18.87 6.81
C ASN A 33 -8.51 -17.62 6.21
N VAL A 34 -8.64 -16.55 6.98
CA VAL A 34 -9.19 -15.26 6.50
C VAL A 34 -8.31 -14.67 5.40
N SER A 35 -6.99 -14.79 5.53
CA SER A 35 -6.04 -14.34 4.51
C SER A 35 -6.18 -15.12 3.21
N ALA A 36 -6.31 -16.45 3.29
CA ALA A 36 -6.54 -17.31 2.13
C ALA A 36 -7.88 -17.00 1.46
N TYR A 37 -8.93 -16.76 2.25
CA TYR A 37 -10.24 -16.35 1.75
C TYR A 37 -10.14 -15.06 0.93
N TYR A 38 -9.60 -13.97 1.49
CA TYR A 38 -9.47 -12.70 0.75
C TYR A 38 -8.56 -12.80 -0.48
N ALA A 39 -7.52 -13.63 -0.43
CA ALA A 39 -6.65 -13.88 -1.59
C ALA A 39 -7.37 -14.62 -2.73
N SER A 40 -8.41 -15.40 -2.42
CA SER A 40 -9.22 -16.11 -3.42
C SER A 40 -10.26 -15.23 -4.12
N LEU A 41 -10.56 -14.04 -3.56
CA LEU A 41 -11.57 -13.16 -4.13
C LEU A 41 -11.06 -12.51 -5.41
N LYS A 42 -11.96 -12.37 -6.39
CA LYS A 42 -11.68 -11.56 -7.58
C LYS A 42 -11.66 -10.09 -7.18
N MET A 43 -10.64 -9.37 -7.64
CA MET A 43 -10.58 -7.93 -7.40
C MET A 43 -11.81 -7.24 -8.00
N GLN A 44 -12.60 -6.60 -7.14
CA GLN A 44 -13.75 -5.83 -7.57
C GLN A 44 -13.27 -4.47 -8.08
N LYS A 45 -13.54 -4.19 -9.36
CA LYS A 45 -13.35 -2.85 -9.91
C LYS A 45 -14.30 -1.90 -9.19
N TRP A 46 -13.77 -0.80 -8.66
CA TRP A 46 -14.57 0.26 -8.04
C TRP A 46 -14.22 1.58 -8.71
N LYS A 47 -15.16 2.52 -8.76
CA LYS A 47 -14.95 3.81 -9.43
C LYS A 47 -14.63 4.89 -8.39
N PRO A 48 -13.46 5.54 -8.46
CA PRO A 48 -13.17 6.69 -7.62
C PRO A 48 -14.19 7.81 -7.84
N ALA A 49 -14.65 8.44 -6.76
CA ALA A 49 -15.71 9.45 -6.82
C ALA A 49 -15.28 10.73 -7.58
N LYS A 50 -13.99 11.06 -7.57
CA LYS A 50 -13.44 12.27 -8.20
C LYS A 50 -12.19 11.94 -9.01
N LYS A 51 -12.11 12.46 -10.24
CA LYS A 51 -10.90 12.39 -11.05
C LYS A 51 -9.88 13.44 -10.57
N PRO A 52 -8.64 13.05 -10.21
CA PRO A 52 -7.60 13.99 -9.84
C PRO A 52 -7.16 14.87 -11.02
N ALA A 53 -6.56 16.03 -10.72
CA ALA A 53 -5.99 16.89 -11.74
C ALA A 53 -4.88 16.18 -12.54
N ALA A 54 -4.76 16.49 -13.84
CA ALA A 54 -3.80 15.82 -14.72
C ALA A 54 -2.34 15.96 -14.25
N SER A 55 -1.97 17.11 -13.67
CA SER A 55 -0.64 17.35 -13.12
C SER A 55 -0.32 16.44 -11.94
N ILE A 56 -1.30 16.15 -11.08
CA ILE A 56 -1.17 15.23 -9.94
C ILE A 56 -0.97 13.81 -10.44
N LEU A 57 -1.79 13.36 -11.40
CA LEU A 57 -1.64 12.03 -12.01
C LEU A 57 -0.28 11.88 -12.69
N LYS A 58 0.19 12.88 -13.43
CA LYS A 58 1.50 12.87 -14.09
C LYS A 58 2.65 12.76 -13.08
N ARG A 59 2.55 13.44 -11.93
CA ARG A 59 3.56 13.32 -10.86
C ARG A 59 3.55 11.93 -10.24
N GLY A 60 2.36 11.40 -9.93
CA GLY A 60 2.21 10.05 -9.36
C GLY A 60 2.72 8.97 -10.30
N GLU A 61 2.40 9.08 -11.60
CA GLU A 61 2.89 8.16 -12.62
C GLU A 61 4.41 8.16 -12.76
N LEU A 62 5.03 9.36 -12.76
CA LEU A 62 6.48 9.50 -12.80
C LEU A 62 7.13 8.76 -11.63
N LEU A 63 6.66 9.02 -10.40
CA LEU A 63 7.19 8.36 -9.20
C LEU A 63 6.94 6.84 -9.22
N ALA A 64 5.78 6.40 -9.69
CA ALA A 64 5.42 4.98 -9.74
C ALA A 64 6.27 4.19 -10.75
N LYS A 65 6.46 4.73 -11.96
CA LYS A 65 7.09 4.02 -13.08
C LYS A 65 8.60 4.25 -13.18
N THR A 66 9.07 5.42 -12.79
CA THR A 66 10.47 5.83 -13.00
C THR A 66 11.16 6.17 -11.68
N GLY A 67 10.42 6.69 -10.70
CA GLY A 67 10.99 7.30 -9.51
C GLY A 67 11.47 8.72 -9.79
N ASP A 68 12.23 9.27 -8.85
CA ASP A 68 12.81 10.60 -8.94
C ASP A 68 14.15 10.63 -8.20
N GLN A 69 15.25 10.71 -8.95
CA GLN A 69 16.60 10.75 -8.42
C GLN A 69 16.85 11.99 -7.55
N LYS A 70 16.17 13.11 -7.78
CA LYS A 70 16.38 14.35 -7.01
C LYS A 70 15.99 14.20 -5.55
N ILE A 71 14.98 13.38 -5.29
CA ILE A 71 14.55 13.00 -3.93
C ILE A 71 15.04 11.60 -3.55
N MET A 72 15.91 10.99 -4.37
CA MET A 72 16.44 9.64 -4.20
C MET A 72 15.34 8.59 -3.99
N VAL A 73 14.23 8.68 -4.73
CA VAL A 73 13.15 7.69 -4.68
C VAL A 73 13.22 6.84 -5.94
N GLN A 74 13.35 5.52 -5.77
CA GLN A 74 13.23 4.58 -6.89
C GLN A 74 11.77 4.40 -7.32
N ALA A 75 11.56 3.87 -8.53
CA ALA A 75 10.22 3.55 -9.02
C ALA A 75 9.50 2.58 -8.07
N CYS A 76 8.25 2.89 -7.71
CA CYS A 76 7.44 2.02 -6.86
C CYS A 76 7.27 0.62 -7.48
N ASN A 77 7.15 0.57 -8.80
CA ASN A 77 6.98 -0.67 -9.56
C ASN A 77 8.19 -1.61 -9.49
N ASN A 78 9.38 -1.12 -9.09
CA ASN A 78 10.56 -1.98 -8.92
C ASN A 78 10.33 -3.05 -7.84
N CYS A 79 9.58 -2.71 -6.79
CA CYS A 79 9.22 -3.64 -5.73
C CYS A 79 7.77 -4.12 -5.86
N HIS A 80 6.84 -3.22 -6.18
CA HIS A 80 5.42 -3.53 -6.27
C HIS A 80 4.98 -4.11 -7.63
N GLY A 81 5.92 -4.51 -8.47
CA GLY A 81 5.65 -5.10 -9.78
C GLY A 81 5.11 -4.10 -10.82
N PRO A 82 5.09 -4.50 -12.10
CA PRO A 82 4.54 -3.66 -13.17
C PRO A 82 3.09 -3.28 -12.89
N GLY A 83 2.80 -1.98 -12.86
CA GLY A 83 1.46 -1.48 -12.58
C GLY A 83 1.00 -1.69 -11.13
N GLY A 84 1.90 -1.99 -10.18
CA GLY A 84 1.53 -2.08 -8.77
C GLY A 84 0.78 -3.36 -8.39
N ILE A 85 0.94 -4.43 -9.17
CA ILE A 85 0.26 -5.72 -8.92
C ILE A 85 0.85 -6.54 -7.75
N GLY A 86 1.89 -6.02 -7.11
CA GLY A 86 2.61 -6.71 -6.04
C GLY A 86 3.57 -7.78 -6.56
N MET A 87 4.36 -8.32 -5.62
CA MET A 87 5.22 -9.48 -5.84
C MET A 87 5.06 -10.40 -4.64
N GLY A 88 4.34 -11.50 -4.86
CA GLY A 88 4.04 -12.47 -3.81
C GLY A 88 5.32 -13.14 -3.25
N PRO A 89 5.30 -13.58 -1.98
CA PRO A 89 4.20 -13.45 -1.01
C PRO A 89 4.26 -12.16 -0.16
N ALA A 90 5.35 -11.39 -0.23
CA ALA A 90 5.65 -10.33 0.74
C ALA A 90 5.24 -8.92 0.28
N ILE A 91 5.38 -8.61 -1.00
CA ILE A 91 5.15 -7.25 -1.51
C ILE A 91 3.69 -7.12 -1.95
N PRO A 92 2.91 -6.21 -1.33
CA PRO A 92 1.48 -6.12 -1.57
C PRO A 92 1.14 -5.51 -2.93
N TYR A 93 -0.04 -5.90 -3.42
CA TYR A 93 -0.79 -5.21 -4.46
C TYR A 93 -1.18 -3.81 -3.98
N ILE A 94 -0.90 -2.78 -4.78
CA ILE A 94 -1.20 -1.37 -4.49
C ILE A 94 -2.03 -0.69 -5.57
N ALA A 95 -2.13 -1.28 -6.77
CA ALA A 95 -3.11 -0.87 -7.75
C ALA A 95 -4.53 -0.94 -7.19
N GLY A 96 -5.42 -0.09 -7.68
CA GLY A 96 -6.85 -0.08 -7.34
C GLY A 96 -7.16 0.13 -5.86
N GLN A 97 -6.16 0.37 -5.02
CA GLN A 97 -6.35 0.58 -3.59
C GLN A 97 -6.89 2.00 -3.36
N PHE A 98 -7.68 2.18 -2.31
CA PHE A 98 -8.23 3.48 -1.96
C PHE A 98 -7.10 4.50 -1.78
N GLY A 99 -7.20 5.65 -2.47
CA GLY A 99 -6.17 6.68 -2.41
C GLY A 99 -5.98 7.18 -0.98
N SER A 100 -7.07 7.34 -0.23
CA SER A 100 -7.04 7.67 1.20
C SER A 100 -6.26 6.66 2.03
N TYR A 101 -6.38 5.36 1.73
CA TYR A 101 -5.62 4.32 2.40
C TYR A 101 -4.14 4.40 2.05
N ILE A 102 -3.77 4.52 0.76
CA ILE A 102 -2.37 4.65 0.33
C ILE A 102 -1.72 5.87 1.00
N GLN A 103 -2.40 7.02 0.97
CA GLN A 103 -1.93 8.24 1.61
C GLN A 103 -1.72 8.04 3.11
N ALA A 104 -2.69 7.44 3.81
CA ALA A 104 -2.57 7.15 5.23
C ALA A 104 -1.39 6.22 5.54
N GLN A 105 -1.19 5.15 4.75
CA GLN A 105 -0.07 4.23 4.97
C GLN A 105 1.28 4.90 4.74
N LEU A 106 1.44 5.69 3.68
CA LEU A 106 2.68 6.42 3.41
C LEU A 106 2.97 7.45 4.51
N ASN A 107 1.96 8.14 5.04
CA ASN A 107 2.14 9.06 6.17
C ASN A 107 2.55 8.34 7.47
N LEU A 108 1.99 7.16 7.73
CA LEU A 108 2.38 6.34 8.88
C LEU A 108 3.84 5.85 8.74
N TRP A 109 4.27 5.48 7.55
CA TRP A 109 5.67 5.15 7.27
C TRP A 109 6.60 6.35 7.44
N LYS A 110 6.24 7.50 6.85
CA LYS A 110 7.00 8.75 6.91
C LYS A 110 7.23 9.21 8.35
N SER A 111 6.20 9.11 9.20
CA SER A 111 6.29 9.45 10.63
C SER A 111 6.93 8.37 11.51
N GLY A 112 7.15 7.16 10.98
CA GLY A 112 7.67 6.02 11.74
C GLY A 112 6.63 5.33 12.64
N GLN A 113 5.37 5.79 12.63
CA GLN A 113 4.28 5.12 13.36
C GLN A 113 3.98 3.72 12.81
N ARG A 114 4.30 3.48 11.53
CA ARG A 114 4.36 2.14 10.94
C ARG A 114 5.82 1.81 10.63
N ALA A 115 6.29 0.69 11.19
CA ALA A 115 7.68 0.23 11.06
C ALA A 115 7.79 -1.28 10.77
N ASN A 116 6.67 -1.95 10.45
CA ASN A 116 6.57 -3.41 10.30
C ASN A 116 7.04 -3.94 8.92
N SER A 117 8.15 -3.43 8.39
CA SER A 117 8.74 -3.84 7.10
C SER A 117 10.26 -3.85 7.23
N PRO A 118 11.00 -4.51 6.32
CA PRO A 118 12.48 -4.53 6.32
C PRO A 118 13.14 -3.17 5.99
N GLY A 119 12.65 -2.06 6.55
CA GLY A 119 13.20 -0.70 6.42
C GLY A 119 12.85 0.04 5.12
N GLN A 120 12.66 -0.68 4.02
CA GLN A 120 12.54 -0.11 2.66
C GLN A 120 11.42 0.94 2.54
N MET A 121 10.20 0.63 2.98
CA MET A 121 9.08 1.57 2.87
C MET A 121 9.21 2.79 3.78
N LEU A 122 9.86 2.63 4.94
CA LEU A 122 10.12 3.72 5.87
C LEU A 122 11.09 4.74 5.26
N GLU A 123 12.18 4.25 4.67
CA GLU A 123 13.17 5.09 3.99
C GLU A 123 12.59 5.81 2.77
N ILE A 124 11.82 5.10 1.94
CA ILE A 124 11.14 5.69 0.78
C ILE A 124 10.17 6.77 1.24
N ALA A 125 9.31 6.49 2.21
CA ALA A 125 8.28 7.43 2.65
C ALA A 125 8.86 8.72 3.26
N ARG A 126 10.00 8.64 3.95
CA ARG A 126 10.70 9.81 4.51
C ARG A 126 11.20 10.78 3.44
N ARG A 127 11.46 10.30 2.23
CA ARG A 127 11.93 11.11 1.09
C ARG A 127 10.79 11.78 0.32
N LEU A 128 9.55 11.36 0.54
CA LEU A 128 8.37 11.89 -0.15
C LEU A 128 7.85 13.16 0.52
N SER A 129 7.61 14.20 -0.28
CA SER A 129 6.80 15.34 0.16
C SER A 129 5.33 14.96 0.29
N ASP A 130 4.53 15.78 0.96
CA ASP A 130 3.09 15.52 1.09
C ASP A 130 2.37 15.58 -0.27
N LYS A 131 2.90 16.40 -1.19
CA LYS A 131 2.44 16.46 -2.58
C LYS A 131 2.75 15.17 -3.33
N ASP A 132 3.93 14.57 -3.10
CA ASP A 132 4.30 13.29 -3.72
C ASP A 132 3.43 12.15 -3.20
N ILE A 133 3.17 12.12 -1.89
CA ILE A 133 2.27 11.14 -1.27
C ILE A 133 0.86 11.26 -1.85
N ALA A 134 0.31 12.47 -1.93
CA ALA A 134 -1.00 12.70 -2.53
C ALA A 134 -1.04 12.28 -4.02
N ALA A 135 0.04 12.53 -4.76
CA ALA A 135 0.15 12.14 -6.17
C ALA A 135 0.20 10.62 -6.37
N LEU A 136 0.99 9.91 -5.56
CA LEU A 136 1.07 8.44 -5.58
C LEU A 136 -0.27 7.81 -5.20
N ALA A 137 -0.92 8.31 -4.15
CA ALA A 137 -2.25 7.87 -3.73
C ALA A 137 -3.29 8.05 -4.85
N ALA A 138 -3.34 9.24 -5.45
CA ALA A 138 -4.23 9.55 -6.55
C ALA A 138 -3.94 8.69 -7.80
N TYR A 139 -2.68 8.40 -8.08
CA TYR A 139 -2.29 7.57 -9.23
C TYR A 139 -2.72 6.12 -9.04
N PHE A 140 -2.30 5.46 -7.95
CA PHE A 140 -2.55 4.03 -7.76
C PHE A 140 -4.04 3.69 -7.55
N GLU A 141 -4.83 4.62 -7.02
CA GLU A 141 -6.29 4.51 -6.98
C GLU A 141 -6.91 4.39 -8.39
N GLN A 142 -6.31 5.01 -9.40
CA GLN A 142 -6.77 4.98 -10.79
C GLN A 142 -6.22 3.78 -11.58
N VAL A 143 -5.12 3.17 -11.10
CA VAL A 143 -4.55 1.98 -11.75
C VAL A 143 -5.43 0.78 -11.45
N GLN A 144 -6.28 0.39 -12.38
CA GLN A 144 -7.14 -0.80 -12.24
C GLN A 144 -6.70 -1.87 -13.25
N THR A 145 -5.93 -2.85 -12.81
CA THR A 145 -5.57 -3.99 -13.67
C THR A 145 -6.67 -5.05 -13.63
N SER A 146 -6.82 -5.83 -14.69
CA SER A 146 -7.84 -6.89 -14.79
C SER A 146 -7.41 -8.21 -14.15
N THR A 147 -6.23 -8.27 -13.52
CA THR A 147 -5.59 -9.53 -13.14
C THR A 147 -4.92 -9.39 -11.77
N PRO A 148 -5.21 -10.30 -10.81
CA PRO A 148 -4.42 -10.50 -9.59
C PRO A 148 -3.00 -10.99 -9.90
#